data_AF-A0A822J0N5-F1
#
_entry.id   AF-A0A822J0N5-F1
#
_cell.length_a   1.000
_cell.length_b   1.000
_cell.length_c   1.000
_cell.angle_alpha   90.00
_cell.angle_beta   90.00
_cell.angle_gamma   90.00
#
_symmetry.space_group_name_H-M   'P 1'
#
loop_
_entity.id
_entity.type
_entity.pdbx_description
1 polymer ?
#
loop_
_entity_poly.entity_id
_entity_poly.type
_entity_poly.pdbx_seq_one_letter_code
_entity_poly.pdbx_strand_id
1 'polypeptide(L)'
;MKMRTAIFILFMVFIFSAVPVSADLFGDMYQKIPGYNQNAHKVPGVIKTLLGNEEMQVIIDLNEGTELEVKAVTEDVKIIQFVKVGPKIPSGKGDCNKDGAITSLDALCALKMSVGKMPEDQNLDVDNDVKVSSSDATKILQGAVKLSPEVNPTIVVKTNENTVRNIMGTQKPADAFLDAMDKKDIVIEGRGVVKSIVLSIGTAALKIARSLGIGT
;
A
#
# COMPACT_ATOMS: atom_id res chain seq x y z
N MET A 1 -8.62 29.65 -35.12
CA MET A 1 -9.48 29.95 -33.96
C MET A 1 -9.42 28.75 -33.03
N LYS A 2 -9.10 29.00 -31.76
CA LYS A 2 -8.56 28.04 -30.79
C LYS A 2 -9.56 26.92 -30.46
N MET A 3 -9.16 25.68 -30.72
CA MET A 3 -9.86 24.48 -30.26
C MET A 3 -9.67 24.35 -28.74
N ARG A 4 -10.52 25.02 -27.98
CA ARG A 4 -10.60 25.01 -26.51
C ARG A 4 -11.77 24.13 -26.07
N THR A 5 -11.76 22.81 -26.29
CA THR A 5 -12.89 21.98 -25.76
C THR A 5 -12.68 20.47 -25.66
N ALA A 6 -11.46 19.94 -25.54
CA ALA A 6 -11.26 18.47 -25.51
C ALA A 6 -10.33 17.95 -24.39
N ILE A 7 -10.34 18.59 -23.21
CA ILE A 7 -9.54 18.14 -22.03
C ILE A 7 -10.44 17.65 -20.87
N PHE A 8 -11.76 17.66 -21.02
CA PHE A 8 -12.65 17.58 -19.86
C PHE A 8 -13.21 16.21 -19.47
N ILE A 9 -12.92 15.11 -20.18
CA ILE A 9 -13.55 13.82 -19.89
C ILE A 9 -12.55 12.69 -20.02
N LEU A 10 -11.66 12.55 -19.03
CA LEU A 10 -10.85 11.34 -18.89
C LEU A 10 -11.06 10.61 -17.56
N PHE A 11 -11.63 11.26 -16.54
CA PHE A 11 -11.94 10.66 -15.23
C PHE A 11 -13.27 11.14 -14.61
N MET A 12 -14.27 11.46 -15.44
CA MET A 12 -15.62 11.78 -14.98
C MET A 12 -16.43 10.49 -14.68
N VAL A 13 -15.94 9.67 -13.76
CA VAL A 13 -16.72 8.66 -13.01
C VAL A 13 -16.43 8.87 -11.51
N PHE A 14 -16.52 10.12 -11.06
CA PHE A 14 -16.43 10.51 -9.65
C PHE A 14 -17.62 11.37 -9.21
N ILE A 15 -18.70 11.38 -10.00
CA ILE A 15 -19.92 12.11 -9.65
C ILE A 15 -20.98 11.07 -9.29
N PHE A 16 -21.47 11.15 -8.05
CA PHE A 16 -22.49 10.30 -7.41
C PHE A 16 -22.04 8.96 -6.80
N SER A 17 -21.13 9.04 -5.84
CA SER A 17 -21.43 8.47 -4.52
C SER A 17 -20.54 9.17 -3.50
N ALA A 18 -21.17 9.86 -2.54
CA ALA A 18 -20.48 10.24 -1.32
C ALA A 18 -20.16 8.93 -0.59
N VAL A 19 -19.07 8.26 -0.96
CA VAL A 19 -18.53 7.19 -0.14
C VAL A 19 -18.03 7.90 1.11
N PRO A 20 -18.61 7.63 2.31
CA PRO A 20 -18.04 8.17 3.53
C PRO A 20 -16.57 7.79 3.55
N VAL A 21 -15.68 8.74 3.86
CA VAL A 21 -14.28 8.44 4.16
C VAL A 21 -14.31 7.35 5.22
N SER A 22 -14.06 6.10 4.83
CA SER A 22 -14.21 4.99 5.76
C SER A 22 -12.92 4.90 6.57
N ALA A 23 -13.04 4.49 7.83
CA ALA A 23 -11.86 4.19 8.65
C ALA A 23 -10.98 3.11 7.99
N ASP A 24 -11.57 2.28 7.13
CA ASP A 24 -10.87 1.24 6.38
C ASP A 24 -10.32 1.77 5.05
N LEU A 25 -9.11 2.34 5.11
CA LEU A 25 -8.40 2.82 3.92
C LEU A 25 -8.18 1.71 2.89
N PHE A 26 -7.90 0.48 3.32
CA PHE A 26 -7.66 -0.64 2.40
C PHE A 26 -8.92 -0.97 1.61
N GLY A 27 -10.07 -1.08 2.30
CA GLY A 27 -11.36 -1.28 1.67
C GLY A 27 -11.68 -0.18 0.65
N ASP A 28 -11.48 1.09 1.03
CA ASP A 28 -11.70 2.24 0.14
C ASP A 28 -10.84 2.16 -1.14
N MET A 29 -9.56 1.81 -1.01
CA MET A 29 -8.66 1.61 -2.15
C MET A 29 -9.11 0.44 -3.03
N TYR A 30 -9.45 -0.70 -2.42
CA TYR A 30 -9.86 -1.91 -3.12
C TYR A 30 -11.09 -1.66 -4.01
N GLN A 31 -12.09 -0.93 -3.48
CA GLN A 31 -13.31 -0.60 -4.22
C GLN A 31 -13.07 0.29 -5.46
N LYS A 32 -11.95 1.01 -5.53
CA LYS A 32 -11.61 1.86 -6.69
C LYS A 32 -10.90 1.11 -7.82
N ILE A 33 -10.38 -0.09 -7.55
CA ILE A 33 -9.63 -0.87 -8.54
C ILE A 33 -10.43 -1.15 -9.81
N PRO A 34 -11.71 -1.56 -9.77
CA PRO A 34 -12.48 -1.79 -10.99
C PRO A 34 -12.58 -0.53 -11.86
N GLY A 35 -12.83 0.63 -11.25
CA GLY A 35 -12.90 1.91 -11.95
C GLY A 35 -11.56 2.33 -12.54
N TYR A 36 -10.46 2.10 -11.82
CA TYR A 36 -9.11 2.31 -12.34
C TYR A 36 -8.82 1.41 -13.56
N ASN A 37 -9.05 0.10 -13.44
CA ASN A 37 -8.76 -0.88 -14.48
C ASN A 37 -9.56 -0.64 -15.77
N GLN A 38 -10.81 -0.18 -15.67
CA GLN A 38 -11.63 0.20 -16.83
C GLN A 38 -11.02 1.40 -17.59
N ASN A 39 -10.29 2.26 -16.90
CA ASN A 39 -9.68 3.47 -17.44
C ASN A 39 -8.17 3.31 -17.70
N ALA A 40 -7.61 2.11 -17.53
CA ALA A 40 -6.17 1.87 -17.64
C ALA A 40 -5.56 2.24 -19.01
N HIS A 41 -6.36 2.19 -20.08
CA HIS A 41 -5.98 2.63 -21.43
C HIS A 41 -5.66 4.14 -21.54
N LYS A 42 -6.06 4.92 -20.54
CA LYS A 42 -5.88 6.38 -20.47
C LYS A 42 -4.58 6.76 -19.78
N VAL A 43 -3.87 5.78 -19.21
CA VAL A 43 -2.61 5.99 -18.51
C VAL A 43 -1.54 6.41 -19.52
N PRO A 44 -0.83 7.54 -19.29
CA PRO A 44 0.22 8.00 -20.18
C PRO A 44 1.33 6.94 -20.38
N GLY A 45 1.91 6.90 -21.58
CA GLY A 45 2.94 5.93 -21.94
C GLY A 45 4.14 5.90 -20.98
N VAL A 46 4.56 7.07 -20.48
CA VAL A 46 5.65 7.17 -19.50
C VAL A 46 5.33 6.42 -18.19
N ILE A 47 4.09 6.50 -17.70
CA ILE A 47 3.65 5.76 -16.51
C ILE A 47 3.54 4.27 -16.81
N LYS A 48 3.06 3.91 -18.00
CA LYS A 48 2.98 2.53 -18.46
C LYS A 48 4.34 1.83 -18.52
N THR A 49 5.38 2.52 -18.97
CA THR A 49 6.75 1.99 -18.96
C THR A 49 7.29 1.81 -17.55
N LEU A 50 6.92 2.68 -16.60
CA LEU A 50 7.46 2.65 -15.25
C LEU A 50 6.77 1.63 -14.33
N LEU A 51 5.44 1.56 -14.40
CA LEU A 51 4.57 0.89 -13.44
C LEU A 51 3.62 -0.14 -14.08
N GLY A 52 3.77 -0.40 -15.39
CA GLY A 52 2.83 -1.22 -16.13
C GLY A 52 2.88 -2.71 -15.80
N ASN A 53 4.03 -3.25 -15.45
CA ASN A 53 4.22 -4.68 -15.18
C ASN A 53 5.10 -4.86 -13.94
N GLU A 54 4.52 -4.70 -12.74
CA GLU A 54 5.28 -4.63 -11.50
C GLU A 54 4.67 -5.48 -10.39
N GLU A 55 5.54 -5.99 -9.52
CA GLU A 55 5.15 -6.42 -8.18
C GLU A 55 5.56 -5.30 -7.19
N MET A 56 4.56 -4.65 -6.62
CA MET A 56 4.74 -3.50 -5.74
C MET A 56 4.43 -3.88 -4.30
N GLN A 57 5.31 -3.45 -3.40
CA GLN A 57 5.04 -3.36 -1.96
C GLN A 57 4.71 -1.90 -1.65
N VAL A 58 3.48 -1.65 -1.20
CA VAL A 58 3.01 -0.31 -0.82
C VAL A 58 2.92 -0.25 0.70
N ILE A 59 3.66 0.66 1.31
CA ILE A 59 3.69 0.90 2.75
C ILE A 59 3.05 2.27 2.99
N ILE A 60 1.98 2.30 3.79
CA ILE A 60 1.20 3.49 4.08
C ILE A 60 1.21 3.73 5.59
N ASP A 61 1.81 4.84 6.02
CA ASP A 61 1.76 5.28 7.41
C ASP A 61 0.34 5.81 7.70
N LEU A 62 -0.36 5.14 8.62
CA LEU A 62 -1.71 5.54 9.05
C LEU A 62 -1.63 6.62 10.12
N ASN A 63 -2.66 7.47 10.17
CA ASN A 63 -2.70 8.61 11.11
C ASN A 63 -2.74 8.18 12.58
N GLU A 64 -3.13 6.94 12.86
CA GLU A 64 -3.14 6.32 14.20
C GLU A 64 -1.77 5.75 14.63
N GLY A 65 -0.72 5.91 13.80
CA GLY A 65 0.64 5.44 14.10
C GLY A 65 0.91 3.98 13.74
N THR A 66 -0.04 3.31 13.08
CA THR A 66 0.12 1.96 12.52
C THR A 66 0.53 2.04 11.04
N GLU A 67 1.03 0.94 10.48
CA GLU A 67 1.34 0.83 9.04
C GLU A 67 0.34 -0.10 8.34
N LEU A 68 -0.17 0.33 7.19
CA LEU A 68 -0.87 -0.53 6.24
C LEU A 68 0.10 -0.93 5.13
N GLU A 69 0.46 -2.20 5.11
CA GLU A 69 1.25 -2.79 4.02
C GLU A 69 0.33 -3.52 3.02
N VAL A 70 0.54 -3.27 1.73
CA VAL A 70 -0.26 -3.83 0.63
C VAL A 70 0.67 -4.36 -0.45
N LYS A 71 0.39 -5.58 -0.93
CA LYS A 71 0.98 -6.09 -2.17
C LYS A 71 0.04 -5.79 -3.32
N ALA A 72 0.55 -5.10 -4.33
CA ALA A 72 -0.14 -4.80 -5.57
C ALA A 72 0.64 -5.34 -6.76
N VAL A 73 0.00 -6.08 -7.65
CA VAL A 73 0.62 -6.57 -8.89
C VAL A 73 -0.10 -5.94 -10.07
N THR A 74 0.69 -5.36 -10.97
CA THR A 74 0.18 -4.78 -12.22
C THR A 74 0.62 -5.58 -13.43
N GLU A 75 -0.28 -5.70 -14.40
CA GLU A 75 0.00 -6.20 -15.76
C GLU A 75 -0.68 -5.27 -16.76
N ASP A 76 0.08 -4.78 -17.74
CA ASP A 76 -0.36 -3.76 -18.69
C ASP A 76 -1.09 -2.59 -18.02
N VAL A 77 -0.50 -2.03 -16.95
CA VAL A 77 -1.03 -1.01 -16.03
C VAL A 77 -2.29 -1.38 -15.25
N LYS A 78 -2.94 -2.51 -15.50
CA LYS A 78 -4.09 -2.97 -14.72
C LYS A 78 -3.62 -3.64 -13.44
N ILE A 79 -4.32 -3.39 -12.35
CA ILE A 79 -4.10 -4.08 -11.08
C ILE A 79 -4.77 -5.45 -11.17
N ILE A 80 -3.98 -6.52 -11.15
CA ILE A 80 -4.46 -7.91 -11.21
C ILE A 80 -4.46 -8.59 -9.83
N GLN A 81 -3.67 -8.09 -8.89
CA GLN A 81 -3.64 -8.52 -7.50
C GLN A 81 -3.53 -7.31 -6.60
N PHE A 82 -4.35 -7.26 -5.55
CA PHE A 82 -4.28 -6.24 -4.51
C PHE A 82 -4.72 -6.83 -3.19
N VAL A 83 -3.78 -7.03 -2.29
CA VAL A 83 -3.99 -7.80 -1.05
C VAL A 83 -3.26 -7.13 0.10
N LYS A 84 -3.91 -7.11 1.27
CA LYS A 84 -3.30 -6.64 2.50
C LYS A 84 -2.19 -7.61 2.91
N VAL A 85 -1.01 -7.08 3.23
CA VAL A 85 0.08 -7.87 3.80
C VAL A 85 -0.13 -7.86 5.31
N GLY A 86 -0.29 -9.04 5.90
CA GLY A 86 -0.37 -9.18 7.35
C GLY A 86 1.00 -8.88 8.01
N PRO A 87 1.00 -8.59 9.32
CA PRO A 87 2.21 -8.23 10.05
C PRO A 87 3.24 -9.36 9.96
N LYS A 88 4.51 -8.98 9.76
CA LYS A 88 5.62 -9.93 9.86
C LYS A 88 5.93 -10.17 11.33
N ILE A 89 5.85 -11.43 11.75
CA ILE A 89 6.35 -11.85 13.06
C ILE A 89 7.89 -11.84 12.98
N PRO A 90 8.58 -11.11 13.87
CA PRO A 90 10.04 -11.14 13.93
C PRO A 90 10.55 -12.58 14.10
N SER A 91 11.66 -12.91 13.43
CA SER A 91 12.24 -14.25 13.53
C SER A 91 12.58 -14.59 14.98
N GLY A 92 12.19 -15.77 15.44
CA GLY A 92 12.39 -16.21 16.82
C GLY A 92 11.41 -15.62 17.85
N LYS A 93 10.43 -14.82 17.41
CA LYS A 93 9.32 -14.34 18.27
C LYS A 93 8.01 -15.05 17.94
N GLY A 94 7.06 -14.96 18.86
CA GLY A 94 5.68 -15.41 18.66
C GLY A 94 5.44 -16.92 18.75
N ASP A 95 6.46 -17.73 19.03
CA ASP A 95 6.35 -19.16 19.32
C ASP A 95 6.35 -19.36 20.84
N CYS A 96 5.15 -19.51 21.42
CA CYS A 96 4.96 -19.62 22.86
C CYS A 96 5.31 -21.01 23.38
N ASN A 97 4.80 -22.02 22.69
CA ASN A 97 4.93 -23.41 23.13
C ASN A 97 6.28 -24.03 22.72
N LYS A 98 7.09 -23.30 21.94
CA LYS A 98 8.42 -23.68 21.45
C LYS A 98 8.38 -24.95 20.59
N ASP A 99 7.30 -25.15 19.85
CA ASP A 99 7.15 -26.28 18.93
C ASP A 99 7.75 -26.00 17.55
N GLY A 100 8.24 -24.78 17.32
CA GLY A 100 8.87 -24.34 16.08
C GLY A 100 7.88 -23.84 15.01
N ALA A 101 6.58 -23.83 15.30
CA ALA A 101 5.55 -23.33 14.41
C ALA A 101 4.79 -22.15 15.05
N ILE A 102 4.47 -21.13 14.23
CA ILE A 102 3.57 -20.06 14.65
C ILE A 102 2.13 -20.49 14.35
N THR A 103 1.35 -20.69 15.39
CA THR A 103 -0.02 -21.22 15.32
C THR A 103 -1.01 -20.37 16.11
N SER A 104 -2.30 -20.72 16.03
CA SER A 104 -3.32 -20.11 16.88
C SER A 104 -3.14 -20.44 18.38
N LEU A 105 -2.37 -21.47 18.73
CA LEU A 105 -2.04 -21.78 20.12
C LEU A 105 -1.13 -20.72 20.73
N ASP A 106 -0.21 -20.16 19.94
CA ASP A 106 0.69 -19.10 20.37
C ASP A 106 -0.05 -17.77 20.54
N ALA A 107 -0.98 -17.49 19.63
CA ALA A 107 -1.89 -16.36 19.77
C ALA A 107 -2.72 -16.47 21.07
N LEU A 108 -3.20 -17.67 21.40
CA LEU A 108 -3.92 -17.91 22.64
C LEU A 108 -3.03 -17.70 23.87
N CYS A 109 -1.74 -18.05 23.82
CA CYS A 109 -0.80 -17.71 24.89
C CYS A 109 -0.71 -16.21 25.11
N ALA A 110 -0.42 -15.42 24.06
CA ALA A 110 -0.33 -13.97 24.16
C ALA A 110 -1.63 -13.36 24.70
N LEU A 111 -2.78 -13.88 24.29
CA LEU A 111 -4.08 -13.45 24.84
C LEU A 111 -4.18 -13.75 26.34
N LYS A 112 -3.80 -14.95 26.79
CA LYS A 112 -3.78 -15.31 28.22
C LYS A 112 -2.82 -14.42 29.03
N MET A 113 -1.67 -14.03 28.47
CA MET A 113 -0.74 -13.09 29.10
C MET A 113 -1.39 -11.71 29.25
N SER A 114 -2.01 -11.18 28.19
CA SER A 114 -2.66 -9.86 28.19
C SER A 114 -3.77 -9.70 29.25
N VAL A 115 -4.38 -10.80 29.68
CA VAL A 115 -5.44 -10.82 30.71
C VAL A 115 -4.96 -11.35 32.07
N GLY A 116 -3.64 -11.45 32.26
CA GLY A 116 -3.03 -11.87 33.54
C GLY A 116 -3.30 -13.32 33.94
N LYS A 117 -3.66 -14.18 32.99
CA LYS A 117 -3.88 -15.62 33.23
C LYS A 117 -2.58 -16.43 33.12
N MET A 118 -1.49 -15.81 32.69
CA MET A 118 -0.18 -16.41 32.53
C MET A 118 0.90 -15.32 32.71
N PRO A 119 2.11 -15.65 33.24
CA PRO A 119 3.22 -14.70 33.28
C PRO A 119 3.60 -14.22 31.89
N GLU A 120 4.01 -12.94 31.77
CA GLU A 120 4.44 -12.37 30.50
C GLU A 120 5.77 -12.97 30.03
N ASP A 121 5.85 -13.32 28.75
CA ASP A 121 7.08 -13.65 28.03
C ASP A 121 7.30 -12.60 26.93
N GLN A 122 8.39 -11.85 27.01
CA GLN A 122 8.73 -10.80 26.06
C GLN A 122 9.06 -11.34 24.65
N ASN A 123 9.20 -12.66 24.48
CA ASN A 123 9.25 -13.28 23.14
C ASN A 123 7.91 -13.19 22.40
N LEU A 124 6.80 -12.94 23.11
CA LEU A 124 5.47 -12.78 22.55
C LEU A 124 5.08 -11.32 22.33
N ASP A 125 5.89 -10.37 22.78
CA ASP A 125 5.81 -8.97 22.34
C ASP A 125 6.34 -8.91 20.90
N VAL A 126 5.46 -9.17 19.93
CA VAL A 126 5.81 -9.26 18.50
C VAL A 126 5.75 -7.90 17.81
N ASP A 127 5.16 -6.89 18.46
CA ASP A 127 5.13 -5.52 17.95
C ASP A 127 6.14 -4.56 18.58
N ASN A 128 6.88 -5.03 19.58
CA ASN A 128 7.94 -4.32 20.29
C ASN A 128 7.44 -3.07 21.03
N ASP A 129 6.21 -3.11 21.56
CA ASP A 129 5.65 -2.06 22.42
C ASP A 129 6.01 -2.22 23.91
N VAL A 130 6.83 -3.23 24.24
CA VAL A 130 7.32 -3.60 25.58
C VAL A 130 6.27 -4.33 26.43
N LYS A 131 5.07 -4.61 25.89
CA LYS A 131 4.00 -5.35 26.57
C LYS A 131 3.53 -6.51 25.72
N VAL A 132 2.98 -7.53 26.37
CA VAL A 132 2.25 -8.60 25.68
C VAL A 132 0.76 -8.33 25.82
N SER A 133 0.13 -7.87 24.73
CA SER A 133 -1.25 -7.44 24.70
C SER A 133 -2.10 -8.27 23.72
N SER A 134 -3.39 -7.94 23.63
CA SER A 134 -4.26 -8.50 22.58
C SER A 134 -3.82 -8.09 21.17
N SER A 135 -3.01 -7.03 21.03
CA SER A 135 -2.36 -6.65 19.76
C SER A 135 -1.44 -7.77 19.30
N ASP A 136 -0.54 -8.23 20.16
CA ASP A 136 0.39 -9.33 19.88
C ASP A 136 -0.32 -10.62 19.52
N ALA A 137 -1.33 -10.98 20.32
CA ALA A 137 -2.15 -12.15 20.06
C ALA A 137 -2.78 -12.09 18.66
N THR A 138 -3.26 -10.91 18.25
CA THR A 138 -3.84 -10.70 16.92
C THR A 138 -2.78 -10.82 15.83
N LYS A 139 -1.60 -10.23 16.01
CA LYS A 139 -0.50 -10.33 15.03
C LYS A 139 -0.02 -11.76 14.87
N ILE A 140 0.18 -12.49 15.97
CA ILE A 140 0.55 -13.91 15.96
C ILE A 140 -0.51 -14.73 15.24
N LEU A 141 -1.79 -14.50 15.52
CA LEU A 141 -2.88 -15.20 14.84
C LEU A 141 -2.87 -14.93 13.34
N GLN A 142 -2.70 -13.66 12.93
CA GLN A 142 -2.61 -13.27 11.51
C GLN A 142 -1.41 -13.93 10.80
N GLY A 143 -0.27 -14.05 11.48
CA GLY A 143 0.89 -14.80 10.99
C GLY A 143 0.61 -16.31 10.87
N ALA A 144 -0.04 -16.90 11.87
CA ALA A 144 -0.39 -18.32 11.91
C ALA A 144 -1.36 -18.73 10.80
N VAL A 145 -2.33 -17.88 10.48
CA VAL A 145 -3.27 -18.13 9.38
C VAL A 145 -2.67 -17.82 8.00
N LYS A 146 -1.38 -17.47 7.93
CA LYS A 146 -0.62 -17.16 6.70
C LYS A 146 -1.37 -16.21 5.76
N LEU A 147 -2.05 -15.21 6.34
CA LEU A 147 -2.80 -14.22 5.57
C LEU A 147 -1.87 -13.31 4.75
N SER A 148 -0.57 -13.29 5.06
CA SER A 148 0.41 -12.49 4.34
C SER A 148 0.87 -13.22 3.07
N PRO A 149 0.60 -12.67 1.87
CA PRO A 149 1.23 -13.19 0.66
C PRO A 149 2.75 -13.06 0.77
N GLU A 150 3.48 -13.92 0.09
CA GLU A 150 4.91 -13.69 -0.12
C GLU A 150 5.09 -12.38 -0.93
N VAL A 151 5.96 -11.50 -0.44
CA VAL A 151 6.22 -10.19 -1.04
C VAL A 151 7.67 -10.15 -1.51
N ASN A 152 7.89 -10.20 -2.83
CA ASN A 152 9.20 -10.03 -3.45
C ASN A 152 9.11 -8.91 -4.50
N PRO A 153 9.04 -7.65 -4.04
CA PRO A 153 8.65 -6.54 -4.89
C PRO A 153 9.80 -6.14 -5.82
N THR A 154 9.46 -5.69 -7.03
CA THR A 154 10.36 -4.94 -7.91
C THR A 154 10.38 -3.46 -7.53
N ILE A 155 9.32 -2.98 -6.89
CA ILE A 155 9.18 -1.58 -6.44
C ILE A 155 8.61 -1.53 -5.03
N VAL A 156 9.17 -0.66 -4.19
CA VAL A 156 8.60 -0.28 -2.90
C VAL A 156 8.06 1.14 -3.02
N VAL A 157 6.80 1.35 -2.63
CA VAL A 157 6.14 2.65 -2.58
C VAL A 157 5.86 2.98 -1.11
N LYS A 158 6.34 4.12 -0.64
CA LYS A 158 6.10 4.61 0.73
C LYS A 158 5.30 5.90 0.68
N THR A 159 4.30 6.01 1.54
CA THR A 159 3.42 7.19 1.62
C THR A 159 2.68 7.24 2.96
N ASN A 160 1.74 8.16 3.12
CA ASN A 160 0.89 8.28 4.29
C ASN A 160 -0.61 8.31 3.93
N GLU A 161 -1.46 8.02 4.90
CA GLU A 161 -2.91 7.96 4.75
C GLU A 161 -3.52 9.24 4.17
N ASN A 162 -3.08 10.42 4.63
CA ASN A 162 -3.62 11.69 4.16
C ASN A 162 -3.35 11.89 2.67
N THR A 163 -2.15 11.54 2.21
CA THR A 163 -1.78 11.58 0.79
C THR A 163 -2.64 10.63 -0.03
N VAL A 164 -2.82 9.38 0.40
CA VAL A 164 -3.67 8.40 -0.29
C VAL A 164 -5.11 8.89 -0.36
N ARG A 165 -5.68 9.35 0.77
CA ARG A 165 -7.05 9.86 0.82
C ARG A 165 -7.23 11.10 -0.05
N ASN A 166 -6.25 12.01 -0.08
CA ASN A 166 -6.28 13.18 -0.95
C ASN A 166 -6.29 12.78 -2.44
N ILE A 167 -5.40 11.87 -2.85
CA ILE A 167 -5.34 11.36 -4.23
C ILE A 167 -6.66 10.69 -4.60
N MET A 168 -7.23 9.89 -3.70
CA MET A 168 -8.52 9.25 -3.94
C MET A 168 -9.68 10.24 -3.97
N GLY A 169 -9.66 11.30 -3.17
CA GLY A 169 -10.77 12.23 -3.01
C GLY A 169 -10.80 13.39 -4.00
N THR A 170 -9.67 13.69 -4.65
CA THR A 170 -9.57 14.83 -5.58
C THR A 170 -10.22 14.54 -6.95
N GLN A 171 -10.66 15.60 -7.63
CA GLN A 171 -11.10 15.52 -9.03
C GLN A 171 -9.94 15.29 -10.01
N LYS A 172 -8.69 15.53 -9.58
CA LYS A 172 -7.48 15.40 -10.40
C LYS A 172 -6.43 14.50 -9.71
N PRO A 173 -6.68 13.19 -9.63
CA PRO A 173 -5.83 12.26 -8.88
C PRO A 173 -4.40 12.19 -9.41
N ALA A 174 -4.19 12.32 -10.72
CA ALA A 174 -2.86 12.35 -11.31
C ALA A 174 -2.05 13.57 -10.85
N ASP A 175 -2.65 14.77 -10.87
CA ASP A 175 -1.99 15.99 -10.38
C ASP A 175 -1.64 15.86 -8.89
N ALA A 176 -2.57 15.37 -8.06
CA ALA A 176 -2.32 15.15 -6.64
C ALA A 176 -1.21 14.12 -6.37
N PHE A 177 -1.14 13.05 -7.17
CA PHE A 177 -0.07 12.06 -7.10
C PHE A 177 1.29 12.67 -7.47
N LEU A 178 1.35 13.42 -8.57
CA LEU A 178 2.57 14.09 -9.01
C LEU A 178 3.04 15.14 -7.98
N ASP A 179 2.11 15.91 -7.42
CA ASP A 179 2.38 16.85 -6.34
C ASP A 179 2.93 16.16 -5.10
N ALA A 180 2.36 15.01 -4.72
CA ALA A 180 2.84 14.22 -3.60
C ALA A 180 4.25 13.66 -3.88
N MET A 181 4.55 13.22 -5.10
CA MET A 181 5.91 12.84 -5.49
C MET A 181 6.90 14.01 -5.41
N ASP A 182 6.49 15.20 -5.87
CA ASP A 182 7.34 16.40 -5.84
C ASP A 182 7.63 16.86 -4.41
N LYS A 183 6.64 16.74 -3.51
CA LYS A 183 6.78 17.02 -2.07
C LYS A 183 7.51 15.91 -1.29
N LYS A 184 7.75 14.76 -1.93
CA LYS A 184 8.26 13.52 -1.32
C LYS A 184 7.31 12.89 -0.29
N ASP A 185 6.02 13.23 -0.35
CA ASP A 185 4.94 12.56 0.39
C ASP A 185 4.64 11.17 -0.22
N ILE A 186 5.10 10.93 -1.45
CA ILE A 186 5.23 9.60 -2.07
C ILE A 186 6.69 9.39 -2.45
N VAL A 187 7.25 8.28 -1.99
CA VAL A 187 8.60 7.82 -2.35
C VAL A 187 8.47 6.49 -3.07
N ILE A 188 9.10 6.37 -4.24
CA ILE A 188 9.10 5.16 -5.06
C ILE A 188 10.54 4.68 -5.22
N GLU A 189 10.82 3.48 -4.74
CA GLU A 189 12.15 2.88 -4.71
C GLU A 189 12.17 1.60 -5.54
N GLY A 190 13.11 1.50 -6.47
CA GLY A 190 13.33 0.27 -7.24
C GLY A 190 14.16 -0.72 -6.44
N ARG A 191 13.75 -2.00 -6.43
CA ARG A 191 14.54 -3.09 -5.87
C ARG A 191 15.53 -3.55 -6.94
N GLY A 192 16.81 -3.27 -6.70
CA GLY A 192 17.91 -3.59 -7.62
C GLY A 192 18.33 -2.42 -8.53
N VAL A 193 19.55 -2.54 -9.08
CA VAL A 193 20.24 -1.44 -9.79
C VAL A 193 19.51 -1.02 -11.06
N VAL A 194 19.11 -1.97 -11.90
CA VAL A 194 18.43 -1.67 -13.18
C VAL A 194 17.11 -0.96 -12.92
N LYS A 195 16.32 -1.44 -11.96
CA LYS A 195 15.00 -0.85 -11.69
C LYS A 195 15.10 0.55 -11.11
N SER A 196 16.06 0.79 -10.20
CA SER A 196 16.32 2.13 -9.66
C SER A 196 16.69 3.14 -10.75
N ILE A 197 17.49 2.73 -11.74
CA ILE A 197 17.87 3.59 -12.88
C ILE A 197 16.65 3.91 -13.76
N VAL A 198 15.86 2.89 -14.13
CA VAL A 198 14.65 3.07 -14.94
C VAL A 198 13.67 4.03 -14.26
N LEU A 199 13.46 3.89 -12.95
CA LEU A 199 12.61 4.79 -12.18
C LEU A 199 13.15 6.22 -12.17
N SER A 200 14.44 6.41 -11.93
CA SER A 200 15.06 7.74 -11.91
C SER A 200 14.87 8.48 -13.24
N ILE A 201 15.09 7.77 -14.36
CA ILE A 201 14.91 8.32 -15.71
C ILE A 201 13.43 8.63 -15.96
N GLY A 202 12.53 7.69 -15.66
CA GLY A 202 11.11 7.92 -15.91
C GLY A 202 10.50 9.00 -15.02
N THR A 203 10.94 9.15 -13.77
CA THR A 203 10.53 10.27 -12.91
C THR A 203 11.02 11.60 -13.47
N ALA A 204 12.25 11.68 -14.00
CA ALA A 204 12.73 12.88 -14.68
C ALA A 204 11.89 13.19 -15.93
N ALA A 205 11.60 12.18 -16.75
CA ALA A 205 10.74 12.32 -17.93
C ALA A 205 9.33 12.78 -17.56
N LEU A 206 8.76 12.28 -16.47
CA LEU A 206 7.44 12.65 -15.97
C LEU A 206 7.37 14.11 -15.53
N LYS A 207 8.43 14.62 -14.87
CA LYS A 207 8.55 16.04 -14.51
C LYS A 207 8.63 16.94 -15.74
N ILE A 208 9.40 16.52 -16.75
CA ILE A 208 9.49 17.25 -18.03
C ILE A 208 8.14 17.27 -18.73
N ALA A 209 7.49 16.10 -18.85
CA ALA A 209 6.17 15.95 -19.46
C ALA A 209 5.13 16.87 -18.80
N ARG A 210 5.11 16.93 -17.46
CA ARG A 210 4.29 17.85 -16.66
C ARG A 210 4.60 19.32 -16.98
N SER A 211 5.87 19.71 -17.02
CA SER A 211 6.28 21.10 -17.32
C SER A 211 5.88 21.58 -18.72
N LEU A 212 5.72 20.64 -19.66
CA LEU A 212 5.33 20.90 -21.04
C LEU A 212 3.81 20.78 -21.26
N GLY A 213 3.04 20.37 -20.24
CA GLY A 213 1.62 20.07 -20.37
C GLY A 213 1.33 18.86 -21.27
N ILE A 214 2.33 18.01 -21.52
CA ILE A 214 2.22 16.82 -22.36
C ILE A 214 1.99 15.63 -21.41
N GLY A 215 0.74 15.21 -21.24
CA GLY A 215 0.42 13.98 -20.50
C GLY A 215 -0.11 14.14 -19.07
N THR A 216 -0.75 15.27 -18.75
CA THR A 216 -1.70 15.42 -17.62
C THR A 216 -3.12 15.53 -18.15
#